data_AF-A0A1G8ENC9-F1
#
_entry.id   AF-A0A1G8ENC9-F1
#
_cell.length_a   1.000
_cell.length_b   1.000
_cell.length_c   1.000
_cell.angle_alpha   90.00
_cell.angle_beta   90.00
_cell.angle_gamma   90.00
#
_symmetry.space_group_name_H-M   'P 1'
#
loop_
_entity.id
_entity.type
_entity.pdbx_description
1 polymer ?
#
loop_
_entity_poly.entity_id
_entity_poly.type
_entity_poly.pdbx_seq_one_letter_code
_entity_poly.pdbx_strand_id
1 'polypeptide(L)' 'MQRCYTEDLREECESKLGRSLTMEETLFIEWMAERHCEEMEGLAGNRAVLEAER' A
#
# COMPACT_ATOMS: atom_id res chain seq x y z
N MET A 1 -3.50 -1.54 10.57
CA MET A 1 -2.76 -2.44 9.66
C MET A 1 -2.05 -1.67 8.55
N GLN A 2 -2.71 -0.74 7.85
CA GLN A 2 -2.11 -0.01 6.73
C GLN A 2 -0.87 0.82 7.10
N ARG A 3 -0.89 1.52 8.25
CA ARG A 3 0.29 2.21 8.80
C ARG A 3 1.50 1.29 9.04
N CYS A 4 1.25 0.08 9.54
CA CYS A 4 2.32 -0.90 9.77
C CYS A 4 2.95 -1.36 8.45
N TYR A 5 2.15 -1.55 7.40
CA TYR A 5 2.65 -1.91 6.07
C TYR A 5 3.50 -0.80 5.44
N THR A 6 3.12 0.48 5.58
CA THR A 6 3.94 1.60 5.10
C THR A 6 5.21 1.80 5.90
N GLU A 7 5.18 1.59 7.22
CA GLU A 7 6.37 1.64 8.08
C GLU A 7 7.36 0.52 7.70
N ASP A 8 6.90 -0.73 7.59
CA ASP A 8 7.71 -1.88 7.20
C ASP A 8 8.34 -1.69 5.80
N LEU A 9 7.57 -1.17 4.84
CA LEU A 9 8.05 -0.92 3.48
C LEU A 9 9.10 0.19 3.42
N ARG A 10 8.93 1.24 4.23
CA ARG A 10 9.93 2.31 4.34
C ARG A 10 11.24 1.80 4.92
N GLU A 11 11.18 1.04 6.01
CA GLU A 11 12.38 0.43 6.62
C GLU A 11 13.11 -0.50 5.65
N GLU A 12 12.38 -1.33 4.90
CA GLU A 12 12.99 -2.20 3.89
C GLU A 12 13.68 -1.40 2.77
N CYS A 13 13.05 -0.32 2.29
CA CYS A 13 13.63 0.56 1.28
C CYS A 13 14.91 1.23 1.79
N GLU A 14 14.92 1.76 3.01
CA GLU A 14 16.10 2.38 3.61
C GLU A 14 17.24 1.39 3.80
N SER A 15 16.92 0.16 4.23
CA SER A 15 17.90 -0.92 4.38
C SER A 15 18.56 -1.29 3.04
N LYS A 16 17.76 -1.43 1.97
CA LYS A 16 18.26 -1.78 0.62
C LYS A 16 19.06 -0.65 -0.02
N LEU A 17 18.65 0.60 0.19
CA LEU A 17 19.34 1.78 -0.35
C LEU A 17 20.58 2.15 0.46
N GLY A 18 20.67 1.69 1.72
CA GLY A 18 21.75 2.07 2.65
C GLY A 18 21.73 3.54 3.03
N ARG A 19 20.57 4.21 2.88
CA ARG A 19 20.35 5.61 3.23
C ARG A 19 18.90 5.84 3.62
N SER A 20 18.66 6.91 4.36
CA SER A 20 17.30 7.37 4.62
C SER A 20 16.61 7.82 3.34
N LEU A 21 15.29 7.63 3.31
CA LEU A 21 14.44 8.13 2.25
C LEU A 21 14.32 9.65 2.37
N THR A 22 14.24 10.30 1.21
CA THR A 22 13.85 11.71 1.14
C THR A 22 12.37 11.87 1.47
N MET A 23 11.95 13.12 1.69
CA MET A 23 10.54 13.46 1.88
C MET A 23 9.69 13.04 0.67
N GLU A 24 10.17 13.28 -0.54
CA GLU A 24 9.47 12.93 -1.78
C GLU A 24 9.29 11.41 -1.91
N GLU A 25 10.34 10.63 -1.64
CA GLU A 25 10.26 9.16 -1.66
C GLU A 25 9.31 8.60 -0.59
N THR A 26 9.29 9.22 0.59
CA THR A 26 8.35 8.85 1.67
C THR A 26 6.90 9.08 1.22
N LEU A 27 6.60 10.27 0.68
CA LEU A 27 5.26 10.61 0.20
C LEU A 27 4.81 9.70 -0.95
N PHE A 28 5.74 9.30 -1.82
CA PHE A 28 5.45 8.36 -2.89
C PHE A 28 5.05 6.98 -2.36
N ILE A 29 5.77 6.46 -1.35
CA ILE A 29 5.43 5.18 -0.71
C ILE A 29 4.06 5.24 -0.03
N GLU A 30 3.76 6.34 0.67
CA GLU A 30 2.45 6.55 1.30
C GLU A 30 1.33 6.57 0.25
N TRP A 31 1.50 7.33 -0.82
CA TRP A 31 0.53 7.39 -1.93
C TRP A 31 0.31 6.02 -2.60
N MET A 32 1.38 5.27 -2.86
CA MET A 32 1.29 3.91 -3.44
C MET A 32 0.50 2.96 -2.53
N ALA A 33 0.72 3.03 -1.21
CA ALA A 33 0.02 2.20 -0.24
C ALA A 33 -1.46 2.57 -0.11
N GLU A 34 -1.81 3.85 -0.22
CA GLU A 34 -3.20 4.31 -0.27
C GLU A 34 -3.89 3.78 -1.54
N ARG A 35 -3.27 3.95 -2.72
CA ARG A 35 -3.84 3.49 -4.00
C ARG A 35 -4.00 1.97 -4.08
N HIS A 36 -3.04 1.21 -3.57
CA HIS A 36 -3.17 -0.25 -3.56
C HIS A 36 -4.37 -0.70 -2.72
N CYS A 37 -4.64 -0.03 -1.60
CA CYS A 37 -5.83 -0.33 -0.80
C CYS A 37 -7.13 0.06 -1.51
N GLU A 38 -7.21 1.23 -2.14
CA GLU A 38 -8.39 1.61 -2.94
C GLU A 38 -8.70 0.57 -4.03
N GLU A 39 -7.67 0.08 -4.72
CA GLU A 39 -7.82 -0.93 -5.76
C GLU A 39 -8.22 -2.30 -5.20
N MET A 40 -7.66 -2.71 -4.05
CA MET A 40 -8.01 -3.97 -3.39
C MET A 40 -9.42 -3.93 -2.78
N GLU A 41 -9.85 -2.81 -2.21
CA GLU A 41 -11.21 -2.61 -1.70
C GLU A 41 -12.23 -2.62 -2.85
N GLY A 42 -11.92 -1.98 -3.97
CA GLY A 42 -12.74 -2.03 -5.19
C GLY A 42 -12.86 -3.45 -5.78
N LEU A 43 -11.76 -4.20 -5.78
CA LEU A 43 -11.75 -5.60 -6.25
C LEU A 43 -12.45 -6.55 -5.27
N ALA A 44 -12.33 -6.34 -3.96
CA ALA A 44 -13.04 -7.10 -2.94
C ALA A 44 -14.57 -6.88 -3.03
N GLY A 45 -14.99 -5.63 -3.28
CA GLY A 45 -16.38 -5.29 -3.54
C GLY A 45 -16.95 -6.00 -4.77
N ASN A 46 -16.22 -5.99 -5.89
CA ASN A 46 -16.64 -6.68 -7.11
C ASN A 46 -16.72 -8.20 -6.96
N ARG A 47 -15.81 -8.80 -6.17
CA ARG A 47 -15.87 -10.24 -5.86
C ARG A 47 -17.11 -10.60 -5.02
N ALA A 48 -17.46 -9.77 -4.04
CA ALA A 48 -18.65 -9.96 -3.21
C ALA A 48 -19.97 -9.85 -4.01
N VAL A 49 -20.03 -8.94 -4.99
CA VAL A 49 -21.18 -8.83 -5.91
C VAL A 49 -21.34 -10.08 -6.78
N LEU A 50 -20.24 -10.60 -7.33
CA LEU A 50 -20.25 -11.82 -8.14
C LEU A 50 -20.64 -13.08 -7.35
N GLU A 51 -20.34 -13.14 -6.05
CA GLU A 51 -20.79 -14.23 -5.17
C GLU A 51 -22.25 -14.10 -4.73
N ALA A 52 -22.83 -12.88 -4.70
CA ALA A 52 -24.22 -12.65 -4.32
C ALA A 52 -25.23 -12.90 -5.46
N GLU A 53 -24.78 -12.92 -6.72
CA GLU A 53 -25.61 -13.23 -7.90
C GLU A 53 -25.66 -14.74 -8.26
N ARG A 54 -25.17 -15.63 -7.39
CA ARG A 54 -25.16 -17.09 -7.60
C ARG A 54 -26.15 -17.81 -6.69
#